data_AF-G8QN65-F1
#
_entry.id   AF-G8QN65-F1
#
_cell.length_a   1.000
_cell.length_b   1.000
_cell.length_c   1.000
_cell.angle_alpha   90.00
_cell.angle_beta   90.00
_cell.angle_gamma   90.00
#
_symmetry.space_group_name_H-M   'P 1'
#
loop_
_entity.id
_entity.type
_entity.pdbx_description
1 polymer ?
#
loop_
_entity_poly.entity_id
_entity_poly.type
_entity_poly.pdbx_seq_one_letter_code
_entity_poly.pdbx_strand_id
1 'polypeptide(L)'
;MALCVELNQAGQLQLVATQPADLTACSLVVMSGSEFVSAQASPWNLTPEQGSQIGGAILVLWALAWVFRILAGMLNSSHQPEKESQP
;
A
#
# COMPACT_ATOMS: atom_id res chain seq x y z
N MET A 1 6.40 -2.63 -24.29
CA MET A 1 6.72 -4.02 -23.93
C MET A 1 8.04 -3.97 -23.21
N ALA A 2 8.09 -4.46 -21.97
CA ALA A 2 9.30 -4.43 -21.17
C ALA A 2 10.28 -5.53 -21.63
N LEU A 3 11.55 -5.17 -21.83
CA LEU A 3 12.59 -6.04 -22.36
C LEU A 3 13.70 -6.21 -21.33
N CYS A 4 14.17 -7.44 -21.15
CA CYS A 4 15.32 -7.71 -20.30
C CYS A 4 16.63 -7.44 -21.04
N VAL A 5 17.51 -6.71 -20.39
CA VAL A 5 18.83 -6.35 -20.90
C VAL A 5 19.92 -6.68 -19.90
N GLU A 6 21.11 -6.96 -20.41
CA GLU A 6 22.32 -7.18 -19.61
C GLU A 6 23.42 -6.21 -20.05
N LEU A 7 24.36 -5.92 -19.15
CA LEU A 7 25.59 -5.20 -19.52
C LEU A 7 26.62 -6.20 -20.04
N ASN A 8 27.10 -5.99 -21.26
CA ASN A 8 28.25 -6.71 -21.81
C ASN A 8 29.56 -6.20 -21.18
N GLN A 9 30.67 -6.94 -21.32
CA GLN A 9 32.01 -6.57 -20.81
C GLN A 9 32.55 -5.25 -21.37
N ALA A 10 31.99 -4.75 -22.48
CA ALA A 10 32.27 -3.43 -23.04
C ALA A 10 31.42 -2.30 -22.41
N GLY A 11 30.57 -2.60 -21.42
CA GLY A 11 29.67 -1.65 -20.77
C GLY A 11 28.44 -1.26 -21.61
N GLN A 12 28.16 -1.99 -22.69
CA GLN A 12 27.00 -1.74 -23.55
C GLN A 12 25.80 -2.59 -23.11
N LEU A 13 24.59 -2.02 -23.23
CA LEU A 13 23.34 -2.73 -22.99
C LEU A 13 23.03 -3.63 -24.19
N GLN A 14 22.82 -4.91 -23.92
CA GLN A 14 22.42 -5.89 -24.92
C GLN A 14 21.15 -6.61 -24.45
N LEU A 15 20.29 -7.00 -25.40
CA LEU A 15 19.13 -7.84 -25.07
C LEU A 15 19.60 -9.21 -24.61
N VAL A 16 19.00 -9.72 -23.54
CA VAL A 16 19.18 -11.11 -23.10
C VAL A 16 18.62 -12.03 -24.19
N ALA A 17 19.43 -12.98 -24.66
CA ALA A 17 19.11 -13.83 -25.80
C ALA A 17 17.80 -14.63 -25.63
N THR A 18 17.45 -15.00 -24.40
CA THR A 18 16.18 -15.64 -24.05
C THR A 18 15.43 -14.75 -23.07
N GLN A 19 14.37 -14.10 -23.55
CA GLN A 19 13.53 -13.26 -22.70
C GLN A 19 12.77 -14.16 -21.71
N PRO A 20 13.00 -14.01 -20.39
CA PRO A 20 12.27 -14.81 -19.42
C PRO A 20 10.79 -14.37 -19.41
N ALA A 21 9.91 -15.33 -19.12
CA ALA A 21 8.48 -15.05 -18.95
C ALA A 21 8.20 -14.17 -17.73
N ASP A 22 9.09 -14.19 -16.75
CA ASP A 22 9.05 -13.38 -15.54
C ASP A 22 10.19 -12.36 -15.56
N LEU A 23 9.83 -11.07 -15.55
CA LEU A 23 10.77 -9.95 -15.58
C LEU A 23 11.50 -9.75 -14.24
N THR A 24 11.04 -10.38 -13.15
CA THR A 24 11.70 -10.32 -11.85
C THR A 24 13.05 -11.02 -11.83
N ALA A 25 13.30 -11.93 -12.77
CA ALA A 25 14.56 -12.62 -12.94
C ALA A 25 15.63 -11.80 -13.68
N CYS A 26 15.27 -10.62 -14.21
CA CYS A 26 16.15 -9.79 -15.01
C CYS A 26 16.95 -8.81 -14.14
N SER A 27 18.24 -8.68 -14.43
CA SER A 27 19.10 -7.70 -13.73
C SER A 27 18.70 -6.26 -14.08
N LEU A 28 18.37 -6.01 -15.36
CA LEU A 28 17.85 -4.75 -15.85
C LEU A 28 16.67 -4.98 -16.78
N VAL A 29 15.66 -4.12 -16.66
CA VAL A 29 14.47 -4.12 -17.49
C VAL A 29 14.31 -2.74 -18.13
N VAL A 30 14.18 -2.71 -19.45
CA VAL A 30 13.89 -1.50 -20.22
C VAL A 30 12.41 -1.48 -20.53
N MET A 31 11.74 -0.38 -20.17
CA MET A 31 10.32 -0.16 -20.43
C MET A 31 10.14 0.92 -21.50
N SER A 32 9.06 0.87 -22.28
CA SER A 32 8.75 2.00 -23.16
C SER A 32 8.31 3.22 -22.34
N GLY A 33 8.55 4.43 -22.86
CA GLY A 33 8.17 5.66 -22.15
C GLY A 33 6.67 5.72 -21.82
N SER A 34 5.82 5.18 -22.69
CA SER A 34 4.38 5.04 -22.43
C SER A 34 4.07 4.15 -21.23
N GLU A 35 4.75 3.01 -21.10
CA GLU A 35 4.57 2.08 -19.98
C GLU A 35 5.06 2.68 -18.66
N PHE A 36 6.15 3.44 -18.70
CA PHE A 36 6.63 4.18 -17.54
C PHE A 36 5.62 5.23 -17.08
N VAL A 37 5.06 6.01 -18.00
CA VAL A 37 4.04 7.02 -17.67
C VAL A 37 2.78 6.36 -17.13
N SER A 38 2.34 5.24 -17.71
CA SER A 38 1.20 4.48 -17.20
C SER A 38 1.44 3.87 -15.82
N ALA A 39 2.65 3.37 -15.56
CA ALA A 39 3.04 2.87 -14.25
C ALA A 39 3.10 3.99 -13.20
N GLN A 40 3.65 5.16 -13.56
CA GLN A 40 3.69 6.34 -12.70
C GLN A 40 2.31 6.94 -12.42
N ALA A 41 1.40 6.88 -13.39
CA ALA A 41 0.02 7.31 -13.22
C ALA A 41 -0.82 6.32 -12.38
N SER A 42 -0.28 5.14 -12.06
CA SER A 42 -0.98 4.19 -11.22
C SER A 42 -1.09 4.74 -9.79
N PRO A 43 -2.29 4.80 -9.20
CA PRO A 43 -2.49 5.24 -7.82
C PRO A 43 -1.81 4.31 -6.79
N TRP A 44 -1.28 3.17 -7.24
CA TRP A 44 -0.57 2.18 -6.44
C TRP A 44 0.96 2.28 -6.56
N ASN A 45 1.48 3.18 -7.40
CA ASN A 45 2.92 3.41 -7.51
C ASN A 45 3.42 4.33 -6.38
N LEU A 46 3.22 3.87 -5.15
CA LEU A 46 3.61 4.59 -3.94
C LEU A 46 5.04 4.22 -3.57
N THR A 47 5.85 5.23 -3.24
CA THR A 47 7.13 4.96 -2.57
C THR A 47 6.87 4.44 -1.15
N PRO A 48 7.83 3.75 -0.52
CA PRO A 48 7.69 3.29 0.87
C PRO A 48 7.31 4.42 1.84
N GLU A 49 7.85 5.61 1.63
CA GLU A 49 7.57 6.80 2.42
C GLU A 49 6.10 7.22 2.26
N GLN A 50 5.60 7.30 1.02
CA GLN A 50 4.20 7.61 0.75
C GLN A 50 3.25 6.56 1.31
N GLY A 51 3.61 5.28 1.20
CA GLY A 51 2.86 4.16 1.79
C GLY A 51 2.75 4.27 3.31
N SER A 52 3.85 4.63 3.99
CA SER A 52 3.85 4.82 5.45
C SER A 52 2.98 5.99 5.91
N GLN A 53 2.93 7.09 5.16
CA GLN A 53 2.08 8.24 5.48
C GLN A 53 0.59 7.87 5.40
N ILE A 54 0.19 7.19 4.32
CA ILE A 54 -1.20 6.74 4.13
C ILE A 54 -1.56 5.70 5.20
N GLY A 55 -0.69 4.72 5.45
CA GLY A 55 -0.89 3.70 6.48
C GLY A 55 -1.04 4.32 7.88
N GLY A 56 -0.19 5.28 8.22
CA GLY A 56 -0.27 6.02 9.49
C GLY A 56 -1.59 6.78 9.64
N ALA A 57 -2.04 7.47 8.60
CA ALA A 57 -3.31 8.19 8.61
C ALA A 57 -4.51 7.25 8.86
N ILE A 58 -4.53 6.07 8.23
CA ILE A 58 -5.57 5.06 8.44
C ILE A 58 -5.59 4.59 9.89
N LEU A 59 -4.43 4.31 10.48
CA LEU A 59 -4.32 3.85 11.87
C LEU A 59 -4.81 4.92 12.86
N VAL A 60 -4.53 6.20 12.61
CA VAL A 60 -5.02 7.31 13.44
C VAL A 60 -6.54 7.38 13.41
N LEU A 61 -7.17 7.25 12.25
CA LEU A 61 -8.64 7.25 12.14
C LEU A 61 -9.25 6.06 12.90
N TRP A 62 -8.64 4.89 12.80
CA TRP A 62 -9.06 3.71 13.54
C TRP A 62 -8.92 3.89 15.05
N ALA A 63 -7.82 4.46 15.51
CA ALA A 63 -7.59 4.78 16.92
C ALA A 63 -8.65 5.75 17.45
N LEU A 64 -8.96 6.82 16.69
CA LEU A 64 -10.01 7.77 17.05
C LEU A 64 -11.38 7.08 17.14
N ALA A 65 -11.75 6.28 16.13
CA ALA A 65 -13.02 5.55 16.14
C ALA A 65 -13.14 4.61 17.36
N TRP A 66 -12.05 3.96 17.74
CA TRP A 66 -12.02 3.08 18.91
C TRP A 66 -12.20 3.85 20.23
N VAL A 67 -11.55 5.01 20.36
CA VAL A 67 -11.74 5.89 21.53
C VAL A 67 -13.21 6.31 21.66
N PHE A 68 -13.84 6.77 20.56
CA PHE A 68 -15.25 7.14 20.58
C PHE A 68 -16.16 5.96 20.93
N ARG A 69 -15.86 4.76 20.44
CA ARG A 69 -16.60 3.54 20.80
C ARG A 69 -16.56 3.25 22.30
N ILE A 70 -15.39 3.42 22.94
CA ILE A 70 -15.26 3.23 24.38
C ILE A 70 -16.06 4.30 25.15
N LEU A 71 -15.92 5.56 24.76
CA LEU A 71 -16.64 6.67 25.38
C LEU A 71 -18.17 6.49 25.28
N ALA A 72 -18.67 6.09 24.12
CA ALA A 72 -20.09 5.79 23.92
C ALA A 72 -20.57 4.62 24.80
N GLY A 73 -19.75 3.57 24.96
CA GLY A 73 -20.07 2.45 25.85
C GLY A 73 -20.15 2.86 27.33
N MET A 74 -19.26 3.75 27.78
CA MET A 74 -19.27 4.27 29.15
C MET A 74 -20.50 5.14 29.41
N LEU A 75 -20.86 6.03 28.48
CA LEU A 75 -22.02 6.91 28.60
C LEU A 75 -23.35 6.16 28.53
N ASN A 76 -23.44 5.08 27.75
CA ASN A 76 -24.67 4.27 27.67
C ASN A 76 -24.89 3.40 28.92
N SER A 77 -23.82 3.09 29.67
CA SER A 77 -23.91 2.23 30.86
C SER A 77 -24.44 2.95 32.10
N SER A 78 -24.51 4.29 32.09
CA SER A 78 -25.05 5.09 33.21
C SER A 78 -26.57 5.31 33.16
N HIS A 79 -27.26 4.79 32.13
CA HIS A 79 -28.72 4.88 31.98
C HIS A 79 -29.38 3.51 32.22
N GLN A 80 -29.14 2.88 33.38
CA GLN A 80 -30.06 1.85 33.87
C GLN A 80 -31.22 2.53 34.60
N PRO A 81 -32.48 2.42 34.14
CA PRO A 81 -33.62 2.81 34.94
C PRO A 81 -33.72 1.86 36.13
N GLU A 82 -33.68 2.45 37.33
CA GLU A 82 -34.00 1.86 38.62
C GLU A 82 -35.36 1.14 38.55
N LYS A 83 -35.34 -0.14 38.18
CA LYS A 83 -36.45 -1.08 38.36
C LYS A 83 -35.96 -2.13 39.34
N GLU A 84 -36.20 -1.91 40.63
CA GLU A 84 -36.71 -2.92 41.57
C GLU A 84 -36.78 -2.29 42.98
N SER A 85 -37.87 -1.60 43.29
CA SER A 85 -38.30 -1.43 44.68
C SER A 85 -39.80 -1.66 44.68
N GLN A 86 -40.15 -2.95 44.74
CA GLN A 86 -41.50 -3.41 44.92
C GLN A 86 -41.60 -3.94 46.37
N PRO A 87 -42.52 -3.44 47.19
CA PRO A 87 -42.85 -4.06 48.47
C PRO A 87 -43.64 -5.36 48.30
#